data_AF-A0A8T6VAY4-F1
#
_entry.id   AF-A0A8T6VAY4-F1
#
_cell.length_a   1.000
_cell.length_b   1.000
_cell.length_c   1.000
_cell.angle_alpha   90.00
_cell.angle_beta   90.00
_cell.angle_gamma   90.00
#
_symmetry.space_group_name_H-M   'P 1'
#
loop_
_entity.id
_entity.type
_entity.pdbx_description
1 polymer ?
#
loop_
_entity_poly.entity_id
_entity_poly.type
_entity_poly.pdbx_seq_one_letter_code
_entity_poly.pdbx_strand_id
1 'polypeptide(L)'
;MGKPIEEMALYCFDVDGTIDCKENDSEEYLKGVIKTDVLLDLEKQGHKIAIVSSSPFFPEKWKGDNYWFKRNADGFCRLQNIRDAQKYHGVSDYETIYIDDLKGVLTMIRDQSNITCFSPKDFLSSIQSINT
;
A
#
# COMPACT_ATOMS: atom_id res chain seq x y z
N MET A 1 25.95 2.25 -0.59
CA MET A 1 25.34 2.02 -1.91
C MET A 1 24.01 1.34 -1.67
N GLY A 2 22.90 2.07 -1.85
CA GLY A 2 21.56 1.46 -1.77
C GLY A 2 21.39 0.51 -2.96
N LYS A 3 20.92 -0.71 -2.71
CA LYS A 3 20.57 -1.63 -3.80
C LYS A 3 19.45 -0.99 -4.64
N PRO A 4 19.48 -1.11 -5.98
CA PRO A 4 18.35 -0.72 -6.79
C PRO A 4 17.15 -1.60 -6.42
N ILE A 5 15.93 -1.05 -6.52
CA ILE A 5 14.68 -1.80 -6.36
C ILE A 5 14.53 -2.67 -7.62
N GLU A 6 15.31 -3.75 -7.70
CA GLU A 6 15.25 -4.77 -8.76
C GLU A 6 14.53 -6.05 -8.27
N GLU A 7 14.19 -6.16 -6.99
CA GLU A 7 13.44 -7.29 -6.42
C GLU A 7 11.93 -7.00 -6.40
N MET A 8 11.13 -8.01 -6.76
CA MET A 8 9.67 -7.94 -6.70
C MET A 8 9.20 -7.66 -5.28
N ALA A 9 8.76 -6.42 -5.01
CA ALA A 9 8.19 -6.05 -3.72
C ALA A 9 6.69 -6.33 -3.58
N LEU A 10 6.24 -6.44 -2.33
CA LEU A 10 4.84 -6.28 -1.93
C LEU A 10 4.59 -4.83 -1.49
N TYR A 11 3.68 -4.14 -2.18
CA TYR A 11 3.22 -2.80 -1.80
C TYR A 11 1.89 -2.89 -1.06
N CYS A 12 1.88 -2.47 0.19
CA CYS A 12 0.71 -2.38 1.04
C CYS A 12 0.26 -0.91 1.13
N PHE A 13 -0.95 -0.60 0.66
CA PHE A 13 -1.48 0.77 0.66
C PHE A 13 -2.62 0.93 1.66
N ASP A 14 -2.59 1.99 2.47
CA ASP A 14 -3.83 2.56 3.01
C ASP A 14 -4.68 3.18 1.88
N VAL A 15 -5.94 3.52 2.19
CA VAL A 15 -6.88 4.09 1.24
C VAL A 15 -7.06 5.59 1.48
N ASP A 16 -7.58 5.98 2.64
CA ASP A 16 -7.85 7.38 2.96
C ASP A 16 -6.57 8.22 2.98
N GLY A 17 -6.60 9.42 2.40
CA GLY A 17 -5.41 10.28 2.29
C GLY A 17 -4.27 9.72 1.42
N THR A 18 -4.39 8.48 0.95
CA THR A 18 -3.32 7.74 0.27
C THR A 18 -3.67 7.50 -1.19
N ILE A 19 -4.74 6.75 -1.48
CA ILE A 19 -5.16 6.43 -2.85
C ILE A 19 -6.26 7.40 -3.33
N ASP A 20 -6.04 7.99 -4.50
CA ASP A 20 -7.06 8.75 -5.23
C ASP A 20 -7.99 7.77 -5.95
N CYS A 21 -9.17 7.56 -5.37
CA CYS A 21 -10.19 6.62 -5.85
C CYS A 21 -11.59 7.23 -5.70
N LYS A 22 -12.52 6.80 -6.58
CA LYS A 22 -13.88 7.35 -6.67
C LYS A 22 -14.70 7.02 -5.42
N GLU A 23 -14.36 5.94 -4.74
CA GLU A 23 -14.98 5.49 -3.49
C GLU A 23 -14.76 6.50 -2.36
N ASN A 24 -13.69 7.30 -2.44
CA ASN A 24 -13.36 8.34 -1.47
C ASN A 24 -13.86 9.74 -1.87
N ASP A 25 -14.68 9.87 -2.92
CA ASP A 25 -15.25 11.17 -3.34
C ASP A 25 -16.39 11.68 -2.44
N SER A 26 -16.69 11.01 -1.32
CA SER A 26 -17.65 11.47 -0.30
C SER A 26 -17.00 12.34 0.78
N GLU A 27 -17.77 13.25 1.41
CA GLU A 27 -17.29 14.13 2.50
C GLU A 27 -16.74 13.39 3.73
N GLU A 28 -16.99 12.08 3.86
CA GLU A 28 -16.57 11.25 5.00
C GLU A 28 -15.10 10.79 4.92
N TYR A 29 -14.47 10.83 3.75
CA TYR A 29 -13.11 10.29 3.53
C TYR A 29 -12.12 11.37 3.11
N LEU A 30 -10.86 11.21 3.55
CA LEU A 30 -9.78 12.10 3.12
C LEU A 30 -9.38 11.75 1.69
N LYS A 31 -9.38 12.75 0.80
CA LYS A 31 -8.97 12.57 -0.59
C LYS A 31 -7.50 12.14 -0.68
N GLY A 32 -7.24 11.02 -1.35
CA GLY A 32 -5.89 10.52 -1.59
C GLY A 32 -5.16 11.20 -2.74
N VAL A 33 -3.92 10.79 -2.98
CA VAL A 33 -3.02 11.44 -3.96
C VAL A 33 -2.39 10.46 -4.96
N ILE A 34 -2.31 9.18 -4.61
CA ILE A 34 -1.77 8.15 -5.50
C ILE A 34 -2.90 7.66 -6.39
N LYS A 35 -2.79 7.93 -7.68
CA LYS A 35 -3.78 7.44 -8.66
C LYS A 35 -3.78 5.92 -8.68
N THR A 36 -4.97 5.34 -8.85
CA THR A 36 -5.15 3.89 -9.05
C THR A 36 -4.28 3.33 -10.19
N ASP A 37 -4.02 4.12 -11.23
CA ASP A 37 -3.13 3.74 -12.35
C ASP A 37 -1.70 3.42 -11.92
N VAL A 38 -1.19 4.05 -10.84
CA VAL A 38 0.15 3.76 -10.31
C VAL A 38 0.19 2.33 -9.75
N LEU A 39 -0.85 1.90 -9.04
CA LEU A 39 -0.95 0.54 -8.49
C LEU A 39 -1.06 -0.49 -9.64
N LEU A 40 -1.83 -0.16 -10.68
CA LEU A 40 -1.95 -0.97 -11.89
C LEU A 40 -0.60 -1.16 -12.59
N ASP A 41 0.21 -0.11 -12.67
CA ASP A 41 1.49 -0.16 -13.36
C ASP A 41 2.54 -0.93 -12.54
N LEU A 42 2.52 -0.83 -11.21
CA LEU A 42 3.34 -1.69 -10.34
C LEU A 42 2.98 -3.17 -10.49
N GLU A 43 1.68 -3.51 -10.51
CA GLU A 43 1.22 -4.88 -10.74
C GLU A 43 1.71 -5.43 -12.09
N LYS A 44 1.61 -4.63 -13.16
CA LYS A 44 2.12 -5.01 -14.50
C LYS A 44 3.63 -5.27 -14.51
N GLN A 45 4.39 -4.60 -13.66
CA GLN A 45 5.82 -4.82 -13.48
C GLN A 45 6.14 -6.09 -12.67
N GLY A 46 5.13 -6.80 -12.18
CA GLY A 46 5.27 -8.06 -11.46
C GLY A 46 5.24 -7.92 -9.94
N HIS A 47 5.09 -6.70 -9.42
CA HIS A 47 4.95 -6.47 -8.00
C HIS A 47 3.63 -7.00 -7.46
N LYS A 48 3.62 -7.31 -6.16
CA LYS A 48 2.40 -7.69 -5.43
C LYS A 48 1.82 -6.44 -4.78
N ILE A 49 0.51 -6.34 -4.73
CA ILE A 49 -0.18 -5.21 -4.13
C ILE A 49 -1.22 -5.73 -3.14
N ALA A 50 -1.33 -5.06 -2.00
CA ALA A 50 -2.35 -5.31 -0.99
C ALA A 50 -2.93 -3.99 -0.49
N ILE A 51 -4.22 -4.00 -0.17
CA ILE A 51 -4.90 -2.86 0.44
C ILE A 51 -5.05 -3.15 1.92
N VAL A 52 -4.46 -2.28 2.72
CA VAL A 52 -4.44 -2.37 4.18
C VAL A 52 -5.18 -1.16 4.70
N SER A 53 -6.52 -1.20 4.66
CA SER A 53 -7.37 -0.13 5.16
C SER A 53 -8.71 -0.66 5.67
N SER A 54 -9.35 0.11 6.55
CA SER A 54 -10.75 -0.10 6.94
C SER A 54 -11.74 0.39 5.88
N SER A 55 -11.29 1.32 5.03
CA SER A 55 -12.07 2.04 4.04
C SER A 55 -12.15 1.27 2.72
N PRO A 56 -13.27 1.38 1.99
CA PRO A 56 -13.47 0.67 0.74
C PRO A 56 -12.59 1.22 -0.40
N PHE A 57 -12.04 0.35 -1.25
CA PHE A 57 -11.31 0.75 -2.46
C PHE A 57 -11.55 -0.21 -3.63
N PHE A 58 -12.57 -0.01 -4.48
CA PHE A 58 -13.08 -1.01 -5.45
C PHE A 58 -12.74 -0.72 -6.92
N PRO A 59 -11.48 -0.84 -7.35
CA PRO A 59 -11.16 -0.60 -8.74
C PRO A 59 -11.84 -1.63 -9.66
N GLU A 60 -12.55 -1.16 -10.68
CA GLU A 60 -13.44 -1.97 -11.54
C GLU A 60 -12.75 -3.23 -12.11
N LYS A 61 -11.47 -3.13 -12.48
CA LYS A 61 -10.66 -4.24 -13.02
C LYS A 61 -10.59 -5.44 -12.08
N TRP A 62 -10.70 -5.24 -10.77
CA TRP A 62 -10.52 -6.27 -9.74
C TRP A 62 -11.77 -6.52 -8.90
N LYS A 63 -12.93 -6.11 -9.40
CA LYS A 63 -14.21 -6.37 -8.76
C LYS A 63 -14.41 -7.89 -8.59
N GLY A 64 -14.32 -8.38 -7.35
CA GLY A 64 -14.47 -9.80 -7.00
C GLY A 64 -13.17 -10.54 -6.65
N ASP A 65 -11.99 -9.91 -6.79
CA ASP A 65 -10.76 -10.46 -6.22
C ASP A 65 -10.71 -10.18 -4.72
N ASN A 66 -11.00 -11.22 -3.94
CA ASN A 66 -11.18 -11.10 -2.51
C ASN A 66 -9.87 -10.84 -1.76
N TYR A 67 -8.67 -11.07 -2.32
CA TYR A 67 -7.43 -10.92 -1.51
C TYR A 67 -6.87 -9.51 -1.52
N TRP A 68 -6.96 -8.80 -2.65
CA TRP A 68 -6.77 -7.34 -2.70
C TRP A 68 -7.66 -6.61 -1.70
N PHE A 69 -8.79 -7.24 -1.36
CA PHE A 69 -9.89 -6.70 -0.57
C PHE A 69 -10.19 -7.40 0.72
N LYS A 70 -9.37 -8.37 1.14
CA LYS A 70 -9.63 -9.12 2.38
C LYS A 70 -9.26 -8.18 3.52
N ARG A 71 -10.22 -7.29 3.77
CA ARG A 71 -10.42 -6.43 4.89
C ARG A 71 -10.20 -7.31 6.11
N ASN A 72 -8.98 -7.33 6.61
CA ASN A 72 -8.74 -7.75 7.97
C ASN A 72 -9.29 -6.62 8.82
N ALA A 73 -10.60 -6.73 9.04
CA ALA A 73 -11.48 -5.74 9.61
C ALA A 73 -11.28 -5.58 11.12
N ASP A 74 -10.04 -5.71 11.59
CA ASP A 74 -9.66 -5.17 12.87
C ASP A 74 -8.94 -3.85 12.58
N GLY A 75 -9.72 -2.77 12.53
CA GLY A 75 -9.26 -1.41 12.20
C GLY A 75 -8.18 -0.85 13.14
N PHE A 76 -7.72 -1.64 14.11
CA PHE A 76 -6.76 -1.30 15.14
C PHE A 76 -5.38 -1.96 14.95
N CYS A 77 -5.18 -2.89 14.03
CA CYS A 77 -3.89 -3.59 13.88
C CYS A 77 -3.32 -3.57 12.46
N ARG A 78 -2.86 -2.38 12.01
CA ARG A 78 -2.22 -2.20 10.69
C ARG A 78 -1.05 -3.16 10.45
N LEU A 79 -0.22 -3.38 11.46
CA LEU A 79 0.91 -4.32 11.33
C LEU A 79 0.45 -5.75 11.06
N GLN A 80 -0.57 -6.25 11.77
CA GLN A 80 -1.08 -7.60 11.55
C GLN A 80 -1.68 -7.76 10.15
N ASN A 81 -2.37 -6.73 9.65
CA ASN A 81 -2.91 -6.76 8.30
C ASN A 81 -1.79 -6.86 7.24
N ILE A 82 -0.67 -6.17 7.45
CA ILE A 82 0.52 -6.32 6.61
C ILE A 82 1.11 -7.73 6.75
N ARG A 83 1.18 -8.30 7.96
CA ARG A 83 1.67 -9.68 8.18
C ARG A 83 0.84 -10.72 7.44
N ASP A 84 -0.46 -10.54 7.40
CA ASP A 84 -1.34 -11.46 6.68
C ASP A 84 -1.12 -11.35 5.16
N ALA A 85 -0.99 -10.12 4.63
CA ALA A 85 -0.60 -9.87 3.25
C ALA A 85 0.74 -10.55 2.90
N GLN A 86 1.75 -10.39 3.75
CA GLN A 86 3.06 -11.04 3.62
C GLN A 86 2.93 -12.56 3.54
N LYS A 87 2.17 -13.18 4.46
CA LYS A 87 1.98 -14.63 4.52
C LYS A 87 1.35 -15.20 3.25
N TYR A 88 0.36 -14.52 2.68
CA TYR A 88 -0.29 -14.98 1.45
C TYR A 88 0.61 -14.87 0.23
N HIS A 89 1.36 -13.78 0.12
CA HIS A 89 2.27 -13.57 -1.01
C HIS A 89 3.62 -14.28 -0.84
N GLY A 90 3.91 -14.82 0.34
CA GLY A 90 5.16 -15.52 0.64
C GLY A 90 6.37 -14.57 0.70
N VAL A 91 6.19 -13.35 1.18
CA VAL A 91 7.23 -12.30 1.25
C VAL A 91 7.59 -11.92 2.67
N SER A 92 8.78 -11.36 2.86
CA SER A 92 9.29 -10.90 4.17
C SER A 92 9.17 -9.38 4.36
N ASP A 93 9.54 -8.89 5.54
CA ASP A 93 9.59 -7.44 5.84
C ASP A 93 10.46 -6.66 4.86
N TYR A 94 11.62 -7.19 4.51
CA TYR A 94 12.59 -6.53 3.66
C TYR A 94 12.10 -6.38 2.21
N GLU A 95 11.10 -7.17 1.82
CA GLU A 95 10.45 -7.15 0.51
C GLU A 95 9.11 -6.39 0.57
N THR A 96 8.76 -5.81 1.72
CA THR A 96 7.48 -5.15 1.93
C THR A 96 7.65 -3.63 2.03
N ILE A 97 6.81 -2.92 1.29
CA ILE A 97 6.70 -1.47 1.32
C ILE A 97 5.30 -1.10 1.81
N TYR A 98 5.18 -0.26 2.84
CA TYR A 98 3.92 0.25 3.36
C TYR A 98 3.76 1.74 3.08
N ILE A 99 2.58 2.14 2.61
CA ILE A 99 2.26 3.52 2.24
C ILE A 99 0.99 3.96 2.97
N ASP A 100 1.10 5.05 3.72
CA ASP A 100 0.02 5.58 4.57
C ASP A 100 0.28 7.08 4.81
N ASP A 101 -0.77 7.91 4.85
CA ASP A 101 -0.65 9.34 5.09
C ASP A 101 -0.46 9.68 6.58
N LEU A 102 -0.88 8.78 7.48
CA LEU A 102 -0.81 8.94 8.91
C LEU A 102 0.61 8.67 9.43
N LYS A 103 1.36 9.74 9.67
CA LYS A 103 2.72 9.69 10.24
C LYS A 103 2.84 8.83 11.49
N GLY A 104 1.84 8.85 12.37
CA GLY A 104 1.82 8.05 13.59
C GLY A 104 1.81 6.54 13.31
N VAL A 105 1.06 6.11 12.30
CA VAL A 105 1.03 4.71 11.86
C VAL A 105 2.38 4.33 11.24
N LEU A 106 2.92 5.17 10.35
CA LEU A 106 4.24 4.91 9.75
C LEU A 106 5.34 4.74 10.80
N THR A 107 5.38 5.60 11.83
CA THR A 107 6.35 5.49 12.93
C THR A 107 6.15 4.18 13.70
N MET A 108 4.92 3.84 14.06
CA MET A 108 4.61 2.60 14.77
C MET A 108 5.07 1.36 13.99
N ILE A 109 4.83 1.31 12.67
CA ILE A 109 5.25 0.17 11.83
C ILE A 109 6.77 0.08 11.76
N ARG A 110 7.48 1.22 11.58
CA ARG A 110 8.95 1.26 11.56
C ARG A 110 9.56 0.80 12.88
N ASP A 111 8.97 1.16 14.01
CA ASP A 111 9.49 0.80 15.33
C ASP A 111 9.32 -0.71 15.64
N GLN A 112 8.42 -1.40 14.94
CA GLN A 112 8.03 -2.79 15.22
C GLN A 112 8.42 -3.77 14.10
N SER A 113 9.03 -3.32 13.01
CA SER A 113 9.31 -4.16 11.83
C SER A 113 10.45 -3.62 10.97
N ASN A 114 10.91 -4.41 10.01
CA ASN A 114 11.86 -3.95 8.99
C ASN A 114 11.16 -3.48 7.69
N ILE A 115 9.85 -3.21 7.76
CA ILE A 115 9.05 -2.79 6.61
C ILE A 115 9.46 -1.37 6.19
N THR A 116 9.72 -1.20 4.89
CA THR A 116 10.01 0.14 4.36
C THR A 116 8.71 0.93 4.30
N CYS A 117 8.67 2.10 4.94
CA CYS A 117 7.45 2.90 5.06
C CYS A 117 7.60 4.25 4.35
N PHE A 118 6.60 4.67 3.57
CA PHE A 118 6.56 5.96 2.88
C PHE A 118 5.26 6.72 3.18
N SER A 119 5.35 8.06 3.20
CA SER A 119 4.17 8.87 2.95
C SER A 119 3.80 8.79 1.47
N PRO A 120 2.54 9.09 1.07
CA PRO A 120 2.14 9.02 -0.33
C PRO A 120 3.01 9.89 -1.25
N LYS A 121 3.43 11.07 -0.78
CA LYS A 121 4.29 12.00 -1.53
C LYS A 121 5.71 11.45 -1.69
N ASP A 122 6.30 10.94 -0.61
CA ASP A 122 7.65 10.37 -0.64
C ASP A 122 7.71 9.15 -1.55
N PHE A 123 6.66 8.32 -1.51
CA PHE A 123 6.53 7.17 -2.40
C PHE A 123 6.53 7.58 -3.87
N LEU A 124 5.69 8.55 -4.26
CA LEU A 124 5.63 9.04 -5.64
C LEU A 124 6.98 9.61 -6.12
N SER A 125 7.69 10.34 -5.27
CA SER A 125 9.04 10.82 -5.59
C SER A 125 10.03 9.67 -5.78
N SER A 126 9.93 8.62 -4.96
CA SER A 126 10.84 7.47 -5.02
C SER A 126 10.71 6.67 -6.32
N ILE A 127 9.49 6.49 -6.84
CA ILE A 127 9.26 5.74 -8.09
C ILE A 127 9.51 6.56 -9.36
N GLN A 128 9.46 7.89 -9.26
CA GLN A 128 9.80 8.77 -10.38
C GLN A 128 11.31 8.77 -10.65
N SER A 129 12.14 8.74 -9.61
CA SER A 129 13.60 8.68 -9.73
C SER A 129 14.13 7.36 -10.33
N ILE A 130 13.29 6.34 -10.46
CA ILE A 130 13.64 5.03 -11.06
C ILE A 130 13.38 5.03 -12.57
N ASN A 131 12.54 5.94 -13.07
CA ASN A 131 12.11 6.00 -14.48
C ASN A 131 12.79 7.13 -15.29
N THR A 132 13.82 7.78 -14.72
CA THR A 132 14.69 8.76 -15.37
C THR A 132 16.12 8.26 -15.38
#